data_AF-H2L6L8-F1
#
_entry.id   AF-H2L6L8-F1
#
_cell.length_a   1.000
_cell.length_b   1.000
_cell.length_c   1.000
_cell.angle_alpha   90.00
_cell.angle_beta   90.00
_cell.angle_gamma   90.00
#
_symmetry.space_group_name_H-M   'P 1'
#
loop_
_entity.id
_entity.type
_entity.pdbx_description
1 polymer ?
#
loop_
_entity_poly.entity_id
_entity_poly.type
_entity_poly.pdbx_seq_one_letter_code
_entity_poly.pdbx_strand_id
1 'polypeptide(L)'
;DSFRKWSSLGNQMPQKNLVEPVAPTSDVNTWGVSMDVAHFSPSEISLGVRDGFLEVRGKHEEKPDQHGFISRCFNRKYRLPAEVGAATIVARLSVDGVLTVEAPVPETAVPAAFFIPIQVITAFKPKHICWFHLFHFIISVVLANSSHLLVLSL
;
A
#
# COMPACT_ATOMS: atom_id res chain seq x y z
N ASP A 1 63.38 10.92 -19.95
CA ASP A 1 62.84 12.10 -19.24
C ASP A 1 61.76 12.83 -20.02
N SER A 2 60.56 12.26 -20.09
CA SER A 2 59.40 12.86 -20.77
C SER A 2 58.12 12.81 -19.92
N PHE A 3 58.24 12.56 -18.61
CA PHE A 3 57.11 12.41 -17.68
C PHE A 3 57.08 13.48 -16.57
N ARG A 4 57.43 14.73 -16.90
CA ARG A 4 57.29 15.88 -15.97
C ARG A 4 56.76 17.17 -16.63
N LYS A 5 56.04 17.06 -17.76
CA LYS A 5 55.58 18.23 -18.51
C LYS A 5 54.08 18.22 -18.80
N TRP A 6 53.27 17.99 -17.77
CA TRP A 6 51.81 18.20 -17.87
C TRP A 6 51.22 19.11 -16.77
N SER A 7 52.02 19.61 -15.82
CA SER A 7 51.50 20.40 -14.69
C SER A 7 51.33 21.90 -14.97
N SER A 8 51.27 22.36 -16.23
CA SER A 8 51.27 23.81 -16.53
C SER A 8 50.28 24.29 -17.60
N LEU A 9 49.24 23.52 -17.92
CA LEU A 9 48.08 24.05 -18.65
C LEU A 9 46.88 24.13 -17.70
N GLY A 10 46.98 25.08 -16.77
CA GLY A 10 45.78 25.68 -16.20
C GLY A 10 45.08 26.45 -17.30
N ASN A 11 43.94 25.92 -17.76
CA ASN A 11 42.89 26.68 -18.42
C ASN A 11 41.55 26.05 -18.03
N GLN A 12 41.01 26.64 -16.97
CA GLN A 12 39.60 26.84 -16.66
C GLN A 12 38.60 26.14 -17.59
N MET A 13 38.02 25.03 -17.11
CA MET A 13 36.75 24.55 -17.66
C MET A 13 35.68 25.61 -17.40
N PRO A 14 34.83 25.95 -18.39
CA PRO A 14 33.66 26.76 -18.12
C PRO A 14 32.76 25.99 -17.14
N GLN A 15 32.49 26.58 -15.98
CA GLN A 15 31.44 26.11 -15.10
C GLN A 15 30.11 26.26 -15.85
N LYS A 16 29.69 25.19 -16.55
CA LYS A 16 28.31 25.06 -16.99
C LYS A 16 27.45 25.15 -15.74
N ASN A 17 26.49 26.08 -15.72
CA ASN A 17 25.57 26.31 -14.63
C ASN A 17 25.01 24.97 -14.13
N LEU A 18 25.61 24.45 -13.06
CA LEU A 18 24.98 23.42 -12.25
C LEU A 18 23.92 24.20 -11.49
N VAL A 19 22.66 24.03 -11.88
CA VAL A 19 21.56 24.37 -10.99
C VAL A 19 21.80 23.53 -9.74
N GLU A 20 22.37 24.15 -8.71
CA GLU A 20 22.50 23.51 -7.41
C GLU A 20 21.10 23.04 -7.00
N PRO A 21 20.95 21.84 -6.42
CA PRO A 21 19.67 21.43 -5.89
C PRO A 21 19.30 22.46 -4.83
N VAL A 22 18.32 23.31 -5.14
CA VAL A 22 17.79 24.31 -4.22
C VAL A 22 17.37 23.55 -2.97
N ALA A 23 18.15 23.69 -1.91
CA ALA A 23 17.77 23.22 -0.59
C ALA A 23 16.38 23.83 -0.27
N PRO A 24 15.42 23.05 0.24
CA PRO A 24 14.06 23.54 0.47
C PRO A 24 14.12 24.70 1.48
N THR A 25 14.03 25.92 0.95
CA THR A 25 13.86 27.14 1.72
C THR A 25 12.40 27.20 2.16
N SER A 26 12.18 27.16 3.48
CA SER A 26 10.97 27.58 4.21
C SER A 26 9.62 27.15 3.62
N ASP A 27 9.01 26.15 4.25
CA ASP A 27 7.55 26.02 4.45
C ASP A 27 6.65 25.83 3.21
N VAL A 28 7.17 25.24 2.13
CA VAL A 28 6.30 24.81 1.02
C VAL A 28 5.55 23.54 1.41
N ASN A 29 4.29 23.68 1.79
CA ASN A 29 3.39 22.56 1.97
C ASN A 29 3.31 21.75 0.66
N THR A 30 3.51 20.44 0.74
CA THR A 30 3.60 19.57 -0.44
C THR A 30 2.58 18.46 -0.31
N TRP A 31 1.75 18.29 -1.33
CA TRP A 31 0.92 17.11 -1.48
C TRP A 31 1.76 15.99 -2.07
N GLY A 32 1.68 14.80 -1.50
CA GLY A 32 2.47 13.67 -1.94
C GLY A 32 1.78 12.34 -1.72
N VAL A 33 1.97 11.42 -2.66
CA VAL A 33 1.56 10.01 -2.54
C VAL A 33 2.73 9.12 -2.94
N SER A 34 2.88 7.99 -2.24
CA SER A 34 3.90 6.98 -2.56
C SER A 34 3.26 5.59 -2.66
N MET A 35 3.72 4.79 -3.59
CA MET A 35 3.22 3.42 -3.80
C MET A 35 4.29 2.47 -4.34
N ASP A 36 4.26 1.24 -3.86
CA ASP A 36 5.07 0.15 -4.42
C ASP A 36 4.53 -0.28 -5.80
N VAL A 37 5.43 -0.29 -6.77
CA VAL A 37 5.23 -0.71 -8.16
C VAL A 37 6.36 -1.63 -8.64
N ALA A 38 7.12 -2.27 -7.73
CA ALA A 38 8.31 -3.06 -8.06
C ALA A 38 8.06 -4.21 -9.06
N HIS A 39 6.81 -4.67 -9.18
CA HIS A 39 6.41 -5.69 -10.15
C HIS A 39 6.11 -5.18 -11.56
N PHE A 40 6.30 -3.88 -11.82
CA PHE A 40 6.04 -3.23 -13.09
C PHE A 40 7.31 -2.53 -13.60
N SER A 41 7.54 -2.61 -14.91
CA SER A 41 8.56 -1.77 -15.54
C SER A 41 8.07 -0.32 -15.66
N PRO A 42 8.96 0.68 -15.73
CA PRO A 42 8.55 2.08 -15.88
C PRO A 42 7.66 2.33 -17.10
N SER A 43 7.88 1.59 -18.20
CA SER A 43 7.09 1.67 -19.44
C SER A 43 5.67 1.10 -19.32
N GLU A 44 5.42 0.24 -18.32
CA GLU A 44 4.10 -0.36 -18.05
C GLU A 44 3.24 0.53 -17.15
N ILE A 45 3.83 1.60 -16.61
CA ILE A 45 3.18 2.55 -15.70
C ILE A 45 2.76 3.79 -16.49
N SER A 46 1.53 4.23 -16.26
CA SER A 46 1.01 5.49 -16.82
C SER A 46 0.37 6.33 -15.73
N LEU A 47 0.63 7.63 -15.82
CA LEU A 47 0.12 8.66 -14.94
C LEU A 47 -0.76 9.60 -15.75
N GLY A 48 -1.88 10.02 -15.17
CA GLY A 48 -2.75 11.00 -15.80
C GLY A 48 -3.56 11.76 -14.77
N VAL A 49 -3.87 13.01 -15.05
CA VAL A 49 -4.79 13.81 -14.25
C VAL A 49 -6.09 13.96 -15.00
N ARG A 50 -7.20 13.54 -14.38
CA ARG A 50 -8.55 13.64 -14.95
C ARG A 50 -9.55 13.92 -13.83
N ASP A 51 -10.47 14.84 -14.07
CA ASP A 51 -11.59 15.16 -13.16
C ASP A 51 -11.17 15.49 -11.71
N GLY A 52 -9.99 16.12 -11.54
CA GLY A 52 -9.44 16.44 -10.22
C GLY A 52 -8.84 15.25 -9.46
N PHE A 53 -8.57 14.14 -10.16
CA PHE A 53 -7.87 12.98 -9.62
C PHE A 53 -6.56 12.74 -10.36
N LEU A 54 -5.53 12.35 -9.60
CA LEU A 54 -4.37 11.66 -10.13
C LEU A 54 -4.74 10.19 -10.32
N GLU A 55 -4.71 9.71 -11.55
CA GLU A 55 -4.84 8.31 -11.91
C GLU A 55 -3.47 7.70 -12.18
N VAL A 56 -3.13 6.65 -11.44
CA VAL A 56 -1.93 5.84 -11.65
C VAL A 56 -2.35 4.46 -12.10
N ARG A 57 -1.86 4.03 -13.25
CA ARG A 57 -2.18 2.73 -13.84
C ARG A 57 -0.91 1.96 -14.12
N GLY A 58 -0.90 0.68 -13.80
CA GLY A 58 0.15 -0.24 -14.23
C GLY A 58 -0.47 -1.44 -14.93
N LYS A 59 0.01 -1.79 -16.12
CA LYS A 59 -0.45 -2.96 -16.87
C LYS A 59 0.74 -3.82 -17.28
N HIS A 60 0.86 -4.99 -16.67
CA HIS A 60 1.81 -6.02 -17.01
C HIS A 60 1.05 -7.13 -17.75
N GLU A 61 1.30 -7.24 -19.05
CA GLU A 61 0.80 -8.33 -19.89
C GLU A 61 1.31 -9.68 -19.38
N GLU A 62 0.65 -10.76 -19.79
CA GLU A 62 1.08 -12.11 -19.44
C GLU A 62 2.49 -12.38 -19.99
N LYS A 63 3.45 -12.57 -19.09
CA LYS A 63 4.85 -12.89 -19.42
C LYS A 63 5.32 -14.13 -18.66
N PRO A 64 6.24 -14.92 -19.23
CA PRO A 64 6.86 -16.02 -18.51
C PRO A 64 7.63 -15.50 -17.30
N ASP A 65 7.50 -16.19 -16.17
CA ASP A 65 8.24 -16.01 -14.93
C ASP A 65 8.77 -17.37 -14.44
N GLN A 66 9.54 -17.41 -13.34
CA GLN A 66 10.17 -18.62 -12.82
C GLN A 66 9.23 -19.83 -12.63
N HIS A 67 7.94 -19.59 -12.38
CA HIS A 67 6.96 -20.63 -12.05
C HIS A 67 5.78 -20.73 -13.03
N GLY A 68 5.87 -20.12 -14.22
CA GLY A 68 4.79 -20.15 -15.21
C GLY A 68 4.61 -18.80 -15.90
N PHE A 69 3.39 -18.31 -16.00
CA PHE A 69 3.06 -17.01 -16.59
C PHE A 69 2.41 -16.11 -15.56
N ILE A 70 2.75 -14.82 -15.59
CA ILE A 70 2.14 -13.82 -14.71
C ILE A 70 1.66 -12.62 -15.50
N SER A 71 0.44 -12.17 -15.22
CA SER A 71 -0.08 -10.87 -15.59
C SER A 71 -0.49 -10.10 -14.32
N ARG A 72 -0.32 -8.77 -14.33
CA ARG A 72 -0.68 -7.90 -13.21
C ARG A 72 -1.29 -6.61 -13.73
N CYS A 73 -2.29 -6.07 -13.04
CA CYS A 73 -2.88 -4.79 -13.39
C CYS A 73 -3.28 -4.03 -12.11
N PHE A 74 -3.01 -2.73 -12.07
CA PHE A 74 -3.54 -1.86 -11.02
C PHE A 74 -4.06 -0.54 -11.59
N ASN A 75 -5.05 0.02 -10.91
CA ASN A 75 -5.54 1.37 -11.11
C ASN A 75 -5.76 2.01 -9.73
N ARG A 76 -5.02 3.07 -9.42
CA ARG A 76 -5.19 3.84 -8.20
C ARG A 76 -5.57 5.27 -8.55
N LYS A 77 -6.56 5.81 -7.85
CA LYS A 77 -7.00 7.20 -8.00
C LYS A 77 -6.81 7.94 -6.69
N TYR A 78 -6.17 9.10 -6.76
CA TYR A 78 -5.96 9.97 -5.61
C TYR A 78 -6.62 11.32 -5.89
N ARG A 79 -7.39 11.83 -4.94
CA ARG A 79 -7.98 13.16 -5.07
C ARG A 79 -6.86 14.20 -4.97
N LEU A 80 -6.75 15.04 -5.99
CA LEU A 80 -5.83 16.18 -5.96
C LEU A 80 -6.46 17.34 -5.16
N PRO A 81 -5.65 18.12 -4.44
CA PRO A 81 -6.06 19.43 -3.96
C PRO A 81 -6.54 20.30 -5.13
N ALA A 82 -7.45 21.24 -4.88
CA ALA A 82 -8.04 22.05 -5.95
C ALA A 82 -7.01 22.96 -6.64
N GLU A 83 -5.94 23.27 -5.93
CA GLU A 83 -4.87 24.18 -6.32
C GLU A 83 -3.76 23.47 -7.12
N VAL A 84 -3.76 22.14 -7.17
CA VAL A 84 -2.73 21.35 -7.85
C VAL A 84 -3.15 21.06 -9.29
N GLY A 85 -2.42 21.67 -10.24
CA GLY A 85 -2.56 21.40 -11.66
C GLY A 85 -1.60 20.29 -12.15
N ALA A 86 -1.90 19.67 -13.29
CA ALA A 86 -1.06 18.61 -13.86
C ALA A 86 0.39 19.06 -14.15
N ALA A 87 0.61 20.34 -14.46
CA ALA A 87 1.92 20.89 -14.81
C ALA A 87 2.88 21.01 -13.61
N THR A 88 2.36 21.06 -12.38
CA THR A 88 3.18 21.19 -11.16
C THR A 88 3.49 19.85 -10.52
N ILE A 89 2.90 18.76 -11.02
CA ILE A 89 3.11 17.41 -10.51
C ILE A 89 4.45 16.89 -10.99
N VAL A 90 5.23 16.34 -10.07
CA VAL A 90 6.48 15.65 -10.33
C VAL A 90 6.36 14.21 -9.86
N ALA A 91 6.74 13.27 -10.72
CA ALA A 91 6.79 11.85 -10.39
C ALA A 91 8.22 11.33 -10.43
N ARG A 92 8.58 10.50 -9.45
CA ARG A 92 9.91 9.88 -9.33
C ARG A 92 9.71 8.41 -9.01
N LEU A 93 10.40 7.55 -9.73
CA LEU A 93 10.45 6.11 -9.46
C LEU A 93 11.83 5.76 -8.90
N SER A 94 11.85 5.21 -7.71
CA SER A 94 13.07 4.77 -7.05
C SER A 94 13.51 3.38 -7.55
N VAL A 95 14.77 3.03 -7.28
CA VAL A 95 15.38 1.76 -7.72
C VAL A 95 14.76 0.55 -7.01
N ASP A 96 14.29 0.73 -5.77
CA ASP A 96 13.53 -0.25 -4.99
C ASP A 96 12.08 -0.41 -5.45
N GLY A 97 11.67 0.30 -6.51
CA GLY A 97 10.34 0.15 -7.11
C GLY A 97 9.24 0.95 -6.44
N VAL A 98 9.58 2.01 -5.71
CA VAL A 98 8.59 2.92 -5.09
C VAL A 98 8.37 4.13 -6.01
N LEU A 99 7.13 4.31 -6.45
CA LEU A 99 6.70 5.49 -7.19
C LEU A 99 6.19 6.55 -6.22
N THR A 100 6.84 7.70 -6.21
CA THR A 100 6.45 8.89 -5.45
C THR A 100 5.98 9.97 -6.40
N VAL A 101 4.80 10.54 -6.13
CA VAL A 101 4.20 11.62 -6.91
C VAL A 101 3.89 12.78 -5.97
N GLU A 102 4.43 13.95 -6.29
CA GLU A 102 4.39 15.13 -5.42
C GLU A 102 4.00 16.39 -6.19
N ALA A 103 3.40 17.35 -5.50
CA ALA A 103 3.12 18.67 -6.02
C ALA A 103 3.14 19.73 -4.90
N PRO A 104 3.64 20.94 -5.18
CA PRO A 104 3.57 22.04 -4.23
C PRO A 104 2.12 22.48 -4.04
N VAL A 105 1.74 22.78 -2.79
CA VAL A 105 0.41 23.26 -2.39
C VAL A 105 0.55 24.57 -1.63
N PRO A 106 -0.26 25.60 -1.94
CA PRO A 106 -0.28 26.84 -1.16
C PRO A 106 -0.66 26.58 0.31
N GLU A 107 -0.05 27.32 1.23
CA GLU A 107 -0.19 27.16 2.69
C GLU A 107 -1.64 27.26 3.21
N THR A 108 -2.52 27.94 2.48
CA THR A 108 -3.93 28.19 2.88
C THR A 108 -4.83 26.95 2.86
N ALA A 109 -4.34 25.77 2.42
CA ALA A 109 -5.20 24.63 2.05
C ALA A 109 -5.16 23.42 3.01
N VAL A 110 -4.53 23.49 4.19
CA VAL A 110 -4.39 22.32 5.09
C VAL A 110 -5.46 22.30 6.19
N PRO A 111 -6.55 21.53 6.07
CA PRO A 111 -7.38 21.20 7.22
C PRO A 111 -6.59 20.31 8.20
N ALA A 112 -6.76 20.54 9.50
CA ALA A 112 -6.09 19.78 10.56
C ALA A 112 -6.29 18.26 10.38
N ALA A 113 -5.19 17.50 10.34
CA ALA A 113 -5.23 16.05 10.14
C ALA A 113 -5.99 15.33 11.27
N PHE A 114 -6.95 14.49 10.91
CA PHE A 114 -7.70 13.63 11.84
C PHE A 114 -7.38 12.16 11.55
N PHE A 115 -6.79 11.45 12.51
CA PHE A 115 -6.42 10.04 12.38
C PHE A 115 -7.60 9.13 12.76
N ILE A 116 -8.00 8.23 11.85
CA ILE A 116 -9.01 7.19 12.12
C ILE A 116 -8.29 5.90 12.54
N PRO A 117 -8.52 5.36 13.75
CA PRO A 117 -7.87 4.12 14.19
C PRO A 117 -8.44 2.89 13.47
N ILE A 118 -7.56 1.97 13.07
CA ILE A 118 -7.93 0.68 12.44
C ILE A 118 -8.36 -0.30 13.54
N GLN A 119 -9.58 -0.82 13.46
CA GLN A 119 -10.06 -1.88 14.35
C GLN A 119 -9.85 -3.26 13.69
N VAL A 120 -8.96 -4.08 14.26
CA VAL A 120 -8.77 -5.47 13.81
C VAL A 120 -9.77 -6.36 14.54
N ILE A 121 -10.77 -6.87 13.84
CA ILE A 121 -11.74 -7.82 14.40
C ILE A 121 -11.14 -9.22 14.31
N THR A 122 -10.55 -9.71 15.40
CA THR A 122 -10.21 -11.13 15.50
C THR A 122 -11.46 -11.92 15.89
N ALA A 123 -12.01 -12.70 14.97
CA ALA A 123 -13.09 -13.64 15.28
C ALA A 123 -12.56 -14.71 16.25
N PHE A 124 -12.94 -14.63 17.52
CA PHE A 124 -12.81 -15.75 18.45
C PHE A 124 -13.69 -16.89 17.90
N LYS A 125 -13.07 -17.91 17.29
CA LYS A 125 -13.75 -19.19 17.12
C LYS A 125 -13.82 -19.82 18.52
N PRO A 126 -15.01 -19.95 19.15
CA PRO A 126 -15.09 -20.74 20.36
C PRO A 126 -14.66 -22.16 19.99
N LYS A 127 -13.55 -22.62 20.59
CA LYS A 127 -13.14 -24.02 20.56
C LYS A 127 -14.35 -24.81 21.01
N HIS A 128 -14.85 -25.67 20.12
CA HIS A 128 -15.93 -26.61 20.35
C HIS A 128 -16.04 -27.00 21.84
N ILE A 129 -17.11 -26.55 22.50
CA ILE A 129 -17.55 -27.18 23.74
C ILE A 129 -18.00 -28.58 23.29
N CYS A 130 -17.09 -29.53 23.50
CA CYS A 130 -17.26 -30.93 23.16
C CYS A 130 -18.40 -31.48 24.01
N TRP A 131 -19.62 -31.38 23.50
CA TRP A 131 -20.81 -31.98 24.06
C TRP A 131 -20.79 -33.50 23.77
N PHE A 132 -19.77 -34.21 24.28
CA PHE A 132 -19.60 -35.65 24.04
C PHE A 132 -19.23 -36.48 25.28
N HIS A 133 -19.35 -35.93 26.49
CA HIS A 133 -19.28 -36.74 27.72
C HIS A 133 -20.42 -36.52 28.72
N LEU A 134 -21.47 -35.75 28.37
CA LEU A 134 -22.66 -35.60 29.22
C LEU A 134 -23.97 -36.13 28.61
N PHE A 135 -23.90 -36.91 27.54
CA PHE A 135 -25.08 -37.63 27.00
C PHE A 135 -24.99 -39.17 27.14
N HIS A 136 -23.91 -39.69 27.71
CA HIS A 136 -23.75 -41.12 28.01
C HIS A 136 -23.64 -41.44 29.51
N PHE A 137 -24.08 -40.51 30.37
CA PHE A 137 -24.28 -40.80 31.81
C PHE A 137 -25.73 -40.68 32.27
N ILE A 138 -26.64 -40.14 31.44
CA ILE A 138 -28.08 -40.04 31.80
C ILE A 138 -28.89 -41.25 31.28
N ILE A 139 -28.45 -41.93 30.21
CA ILE A 139 -29.21 -43.06 29.65
C ILE A 139 -29.12 -44.34 30.52
N SER A 140 -28.09 -44.49 31.37
CA SER A 140 -28.00 -45.66 32.27
C SER A 140 -28.87 -45.58 33.52
N VAL A 141 -29.39 -44.41 33.89
CA VAL A 141 -30.20 -44.24 35.13
C VAL A 141 -31.71 -44.42 34.86
N VAL A 142 -32.18 -44.26 33.62
CA VAL A 142 -33.62 -44.33 33.30
C VAL A 142 -34.12 -45.76 33.04
N LEU A 143 -33.25 -46.71 32.69
CA LEU A 143 -33.64 -48.11 32.49
C LEU A 143 -33.60 -48.98 33.76
N ALA A 144 -33.09 -48.47 34.88
CA ALA A 144 -32.96 -49.22 36.13
C ALA A 144 -34.10 -48.98 37.15
N ASN A 145 -35.09 -48.13 36.84
CA ASN A 145 -36.13 -47.74 37.79
C ASN A 145 -37.55 -47.80 37.21
N SER A 146 -37.86 -48.88 36.49
CA SER A 146 -39.21 -49.13 35.96
C SER A 146 -39.71 -50.53 36.32
N SER A 147 -39.93 -50.75 37.62
CA SER A 147 -40.68 -51.91 38.11
C SER A 147 -41.43 -51.56 39.42
N HIS A 148 -42.61 -50.96 39.31
CA HIS A 148 -43.83 -51.51 39.92
C HIS A 148 -45.10 -50.79 39.46
N LEU A 149 -46.10 -51.62 39.19
CA LEU A 149 -47.32 -51.38 38.42
C LEU A 149 -48.36 -50.45 39.07
N LEU A 150 -48.95 -49.63 38.18
CA LEU A 150 -50.39 -49.40 37.93
C LEU A 150 -51.37 -49.52 39.11
N VAL A 151 -52.03 -48.39 39.39
CA VAL A 151 -53.25 -48.27 40.19
C VAL A 151 -54.31 -47.55 39.33
N LEU A 152 -55.50 -48.15 39.30
CA LEU A 152 -56.84 -47.64 38.93
C LEU A 152 -57.26 -47.57 37.44
N SER A 153 -58.20 -48.44 37.06
CA SER A 153 -59.64 -48.09 37.06
C SER A 153 -60.52 -49.33 36.81
N LEU A 154 -61.79 -49.18 37.22
CA LEU A 154 -62.92 -50.12 37.26
C LEU A 154 -63.04 -51.13 36.11
#